data_AF-A0A4Q2U4X7-F1
#
_entry.id   AF-A0A4Q2U4X7-F1
#
_cell.length_a   1.000
_cell.length_b   1.000
_cell.length_c   1.000
_cell.angle_alpha   90.00
_cell.angle_beta   90.00
_cell.angle_gamma   90.00
#
_symmetry.space_group_name_H-M   'P 1'
#
loop_
_entity.id
_entity.type
_entity.pdbx_description
1 polymer ?
#
loop_
_entity_poly.entity_id
_entity_poly.type
_entity_poly.pdbx_seq_one_letter_code
_entity_poly.pdbx_strand_id
1 'polypeptide(L)'
;MSADDNHLAVFEVDGEELTAETCVPFAQVANDAAGIIDVVLKAPSGRFVRVTTVAEVPAGPGSLHRGWYVAKVIDAFDANLLRESWAVQTEQPRAQAAHPLL
;
A
#
# COMPACT_ATOMS: atom_id res chain seq x y z
N MET A 1 21.72 -1.08 -3.10
CA MET A 1 20.72 -1.13 -2.01
C MET A 1 19.40 -1.50 -2.65
N SER A 2 18.85 -2.63 -2.22
CA SER A 2 17.73 -3.34 -2.85
C SER A 2 16.42 -2.58 -2.61
N ALA A 3 15.55 -2.54 -3.62
CA ALA A 3 14.11 -2.53 -3.37
C ALA A 3 13.80 -3.78 -2.54
N ASP A 4 12.97 -3.69 -1.48
CA ASP A 4 12.25 -4.80 -0.81
C ASP A 4 12.13 -4.60 0.71
N ASP A 5 11.55 -3.47 1.14
CA ASP A 5 11.09 -3.29 2.54
C ASP A 5 9.58 -3.05 2.60
N ASN A 6 8.80 -3.78 1.79
CA ASN A 6 7.34 -3.74 1.85
C ASN A 6 6.82 -4.77 2.88
N HIS A 7 7.09 -4.52 4.16
CA HIS A 7 6.92 -5.46 5.28
C HIS A 7 5.47 -5.58 5.82
N LEU A 8 4.53 -5.86 4.91
CA LEU A 8 3.29 -6.55 5.26
C LEU A 8 3.27 -7.86 4.48
N ALA A 9 4.07 -8.83 4.94
CA ALA A 9 4.20 -10.11 4.25
C ALA A 9 2.83 -10.81 4.09
N VAL A 10 1.96 -10.71 5.11
CA VAL A 10 0.59 -11.23 5.11
C VAL A 10 -0.32 -10.30 5.91
N PHE A 11 -1.52 -10.01 5.42
CA PHE A 11 -2.57 -9.28 6.15
C PHE A 11 -3.95 -9.87 5.82
N GLU A 12 -4.85 -9.85 6.80
CA GLU A 12 -6.22 -10.31 6.62
C GLU A 12 -7.14 -9.14 6.24
N VAL A 13 -7.97 -9.32 5.23
CA VAL A 13 -9.03 -8.38 4.88
C VAL A 13 -10.31 -9.15 4.54
N ASP A 14 -11.43 -8.79 5.19
CA ASP A 14 -12.73 -9.43 5.00
C ASP A 14 -12.71 -10.98 5.11
N GLY A 15 -11.85 -11.53 5.98
CA GLY A 15 -11.69 -12.98 6.17
C GLY A 15 -10.82 -13.68 5.11
N GLU A 16 -10.15 -12.94 4.24
CA GLU A 16 -9.18 -13.44 3.26
C GLU A 16 -7.76 -13.02 3.64
N GLU A 17 -6.83 -13.98 3.67
CA GLU A 17 -5.41 -13.69 3.80
C GLU A 17 -4.84 -13.26 2.44
N LEU A 18 -4.31 -12.04 2.39
CA LEU A 18 -3.58 -11.50 1.25
C LEU A 18 -2.11 -11.34 1.59
N THR A 19 -1.25 -11.54 0.61
CA THR A 19 0.18 -11.24 0.74
C THR A 19 0.50 -9.99 -0.05
N ALA A 20 1.38 -9.12 0.47
CA ALA A 20 1.80 -7.96 -0.30
C ALA A 20 2.49 -8.34 -1.62
N GLU A 21 3.15 -9.50 -1.67
CA GLU A 21 3.81 -10.04 -2.88
C GLU A 21 2.83 -10.34 -4.02
N THR A 22 1.60 -10.76 -3.69
CA THR A 22 0.56 -11.04 -4.70
C THR A 22 -0.20 -9.80 -5.12
N CYS A 23 0.00 -8.67 -4.43
CA CYS A 23 -0.65 -7.41 -4.74
C CYS A 23 0.28 -6.45 -5.49
N VAL A 24 -0.30 -5.59 -6.32
CA VAL A 24 0.44 -4.51 -6.99
C VAL A 24 0.31 -3.23 -6.18
N PRO A 25 1.41 -2.56 -5.77
CA PRO A 25 1.35 -1.23 -5.16
C PRO A 25 0.65 -0.23 -6.09
N PHE A 26 -0.34 0.49 -5.57
CA PHE A 26 -1.17 1.43 -6.32
C PHE A 26 -0.98 2.89 -5.89
N ALA A 27 -0.77 3.11 -4.59
CA ALA A 27 -0.39 4.40 -4.00
C ALA A 27 0.31 4.15 -2.67
N GLN A 28 1.21 5.04 -2.26
CA GLN A 28 1.84 5.02 -0.94
C GLN A 28 2.00 6.44 -0.42
N VAL A 29 1.50 6.66 0.79
CA VAL A 29 1.69 7.88 1.58
C VAL A 29 2.37 7.47 2.87
N ALA A 30 3.39 8.20 3.32
CA ALA A 30 3.94 7.97 4.65
C ALA A 30 4.19 9.29 5.39
N ASN A 31 4.05 9.21 6.71
CA ASN A 31 4.46 10.22 7.65
C ASN A 31 5.55 9.59 8.54
N ASP A 32 6.79 9.70 8.06
CA ASP A 32 7.95 9.06 8.69
C ASP A 32 8.17 9.56 10.12
N ALA A 33 7.89 10.85 10.38
CA ALA A 33 8.00 11.44 11.72
C ALA A 33 7.01 10.81 12.71
N ALA A 34 5.85 10.35 12.23
CA ALA A 34 4.87 9.64 13.03
C ALA A 34 5.00 8.11 12.95
N GLY A 35 5.93 7.58 12.14
CA GLY A 35 6.05 6.15 11.87
C GLY A 35 4.80 5.54 11.23
N ILE A 36 4.07 6.32 10.44
CA ILE A 36 2.82 5.89 9.77
C ILE A 36 3.10 5.68 8.29
N ILE A 37 2.76 4.51 7.78
CA ILE A 37 2.81 4.19 6.35
C ILE A 37 1.40 3.76 5.93
N ASP A 38 0.92 4.30 4.82
CA ASP A 38 -0.38 4.01 4.26
C ASP A 38 -0.21 3.59 2.80
N VAL A 39 -0.45 2.31 2.53
CA VAL A 39 -0.28 1.71 1.21
C VAL A 39 -1.64 1.31 0.67
N VAL A 40 -1.93 1.72 -0.56
CA VAL A 40 -3.02 1.16 -1.35
C VAL A 40 -2.44 0.08 -2.26
N LEU A 41 -2.97 -1.12 -2.12
CA LEU A 41 -2.62 -2.31 -2.87
C LEU A 41 -3.77 -2.68 -3.81
N LYS A 42 -3.45 -3.12 -5.03
CA LYS A 42 -4.41 -3.72 -5.94
C LYS A 42 -4.23 -5.24 -5.94
N ALA A 43 -5.21 -5.95 -5.41
CA ALA A 43 -5.20 -7.41 -5.35
C ALA A 43 -5.43 -8.04 -6.74
N PRO A 44 -5.06 -9.32 -6.96
CA PRO A 44 -5.32 -10.03 -8.22
C PRO A 44 -6.80 -10.05 -8.63
N SER A 45 -7.70 -10.03 -7.64
CA SER A 45 -9.15 -9.92 -7.85
C SER A 45 -9.60 -8.57 -8.45
N GLY A 46 -8.72 -7.58 -8.53
CA GLY A 46 -9.01 -6.22 -8.97
C GLY A 46 -9.48 -5.28 -7.87
N ARG A 47 -9.72 -5.79 -6.65
CA ARG A 47 -10.06 -4.97 -5.47
C ARG A 47 -8.89 -4.11 -5.03
N PHE A 48 -9.21 -2.96 -4.46
CA PHE A 48 -8.23 -2.11 -3.79
C PHE A 48 -8.30 -2.36 -2.29
N VAL A 49 -7.14 -2.53 -1.67
CA VAL A 49 -6.99 -2.71 -0.23
C VAL A 49 -6.09 -1.61 0.27
N ARG A 50 -6.57 -0.84 1.25
CA ARG A 50 -5.75 0.13 1.96
C ARG A 50 -5.23 -0.52 3.23
N VAL A 51 -3.92 -0.51 3.40
CA VAL A 51 -3.28 -0.97 4.62
C VAL A 51 -2.52 0.18 5.24
N THR A 52 -2.92 0.54 6.45
CA THR A 52 -2.24 1.54 7.26
C THR A 52 -1.47 0.84 8.36
N THR A 53 -0.17 1.08 8.42
CA THR A 53 0.75 0.53 9.42
C THR A 53 1.25 1.64 10.31
N VAL A 54 1.30 1.40 11.62
CA VAL A 54 1.85 2.32 12.61
C VAL A 54 2.93 1.61 13.41
N ALA A 55 4.14 2.16 13.38
CA ALA A 55 5.27 1.66 14.14
C ALA A 55 5.16 2.07 15.63
N GLU A 56 5.37 1.14 16.56
CA GLU A 56 5.47 1.46 18.00
C GLU A 56 6.78 2.18 18.37
N VAL A 57 7.82 1.99 17.56
CA VAL A 57 9.11 2.67 17.69
C VAL A 57 9.44 3.23 16.31
N PRO A 58 9.84 4.52 16.18
CA PRO A 58 10.36 5.03 14.93
C PRO A 58 11.58 4.20 14.58
N ALA A 59 11.40 3.32 13.63
CA ALA A 59 12.46 2.45 13.21
C ALA A 59 13.46 3.27 12.39
N GLY A 60 14.73 2.89 12.46
CA GLY A 60 15.68 3.33 11.46
C GLY A 60 15.17 2.97 10.06
N PRO A 61 15.62 3.68 9.00
CA PRO A 61 15.21 3.36 7.64
C PRO A 61 15.36 1.86 7.36
N GLY A 62 14.27 1.22 6.94
CA GLY A 62 14.24 -0.20 6.57
C GLY A 62 13.95 -1.20 7.69
N SER A 63 13.30 -0.78 8.77
CA SER A 63 12.81 -1.74 9.77
C SER A 63 11.43 -1.35 10.31
N LEU A 64 10.62 -2.33 10.71
CA LEU A 64 9.39 -2.13 11.48
C LEU A 64 9.42 -3.20 12.56
N HIS A 65 9.96 -2.87 13.74
CA HIS A 65 10.27 -3.90 14.73
C HIS A 65 9.13 -4.24 15.70
N ARG A 66 8.03 -3.46 15.67
CA ARG A 66 6.73 -3.74 16.33
C ARG A 66 5.74 -2.65 15.93
N GLY A 67 4.46 -2.98 15.80
CA GLY A 67 3.44 -2.07 15.30
C GLY A 67 2.06 -2.70 15.25
N TRP A 68 1.07 -1.89 14.90
CA TRP A 68 -0.25 -2.37 14.54
C TRP A 68 -0.57 -1.96 13.10
N TYR A 69 -1.46 -2.70 12.46
CA TYR A 69 -1.96 -2.37 11.15
C TYR A 69 -3.49 -2.39 11.14
N VAL A 70 -4.07 -1.67 10.19
CA VAL A 70 -5.47 -1.79 9.80
C VAL A 70 -5.51 -1.99 8.30
N ALA A 71 -6.18 -3.06 7.86
CA ALA A 71 -6.45 -3.32 6.45
C ALA A 71 -7.95 -3.20 6.18
N LYS A 72 -8.32 -2.59 5.06
CA LYS A 72 -9.71 -2.52 4.60
C LYS A 72 -9.80 -2.46 3.09
N VAL A 73 -10.85 -3.05 2.53
CA VAL A 73 -11.22 -2.82 1.13
C VAL A 73 -11.68 -1.37 0.98
N ILE A 74 -11.22 -0.72 -0.09
CA ILE A 74 -11.70 0.60 -0.52
C ILE A 74 -12.17 0.50 -1.96
N ASP A 75 -13.03 1.44 -2.38
CA ASP A 75 -13.47 1.48 -3.76
C ASP A 75 -12.41 2.11 -4.69
N ALA A 76 -12.66 2.02 -6.00
CA ALA A 76 -11.75 2.58 -7.00
C ALA A 76 -11.68 4.11 -6.95
N PHE A 77 -12.73 4.79 -6.50
CA PHE A 77 -12.75 6.25 -6.42
C PHE A 77 -11.79 6.73 -5.32
N ASP A 78 -11.92 6.18 -4.11
CA ASP A 78 -11.04 6.46 -2.97
C ASP A 78 -9.58 6.09 -3.26
N ALA A 79 -9.36 4.95 -3.94
CA ALA A 79 -8.03 4.54 -4.34
C ALA A 79 -7.37 5.57 -5.28
N ASN A 80 -8.12 6.07 -6.29
CA ASN A 80 -7.62 7.09 -7.20
C ASN A 80 -7.40 8.43 -6.50
N LEU A 81 -8.29 8.83 -5.57
CA LEU A 81 -8.11 10.05 -4.80
C LEU A 81 -6.81 10.03 -3.98
N LEU A 82 -6.50 8.89 -3.34
CA LEU A 82 -5.23 8.72 -2.63
C LEU A 82 -4.03 8.76 -3.58
N ARG A 83 -4.16 8.13 -4.75
CA ARG A 83 -3.11 8.10 -5.78
C ARG A 83 -2.79 9.47 -6.37
N GLU A 84 -3.79 10.33 -6.49
CA GLU A 84 -3.66 11.70 -7.01
C GLU A 84 -3.28 12.72 -5.93
N SER A 85 -3.21 12.29 -4.67
CA SER A 85 -2.83 13.14 -3.56
C SER A 85 -1.38 13.62 -3.68
N TRP A 86 -1.15 14.88 -3.31
CA TRP A 86 0.18 15.47 -3.22
C TRP A 86 1.07 14.80 -2.15
N ALA A 87 0.48 14.00 -1.25
CA ALA A 87 1.18 13.30 -0.18
C ALA A 87 1.79 11.95 -0.63
N VAL A 88 1.58 11.54 -1.88
CA VAL A 88 2.15 10.27 -2.39
C VAL A 88 3.66 10.41 -2.54
N GLN A 89 4.40 9.48 -1.91
CA GLN A 89 5.86 9.58 -1.78
C GLN A 89 6.64 9.08 -3.00
N THR A 90 6.04 8.23 -3.83
CA THR A 90 6.68 7.63 -5.00
C THR A 90 5.96 8.02 -6.27
N GLU A 91 6.70 8.37 -7.32
CA GLU A 91 6.13 8.49 -8.67
C GLU A 91 5.43 7.18 -9.03
N GLN A 92 4.12 7.27 -9.25
CA GLN A 92 3.31 6.10 -9.54
C GLN A 92 3.46 5.76 -11.02
N PRO A 93 3.68 4.48 -11.39
CA PRO A 93 3.71 4.09 -12.80
C PRO A 93 2.40 4.52 -13.44
N ARG A 94 2.46 5.34 -14.50
CA ARG A 94 1.25 5.85 -15.19
C ARG A 94 0.30 4.68 -15.40
N ALA A 95 -0.98 4.87 -15.05
CA ALA A 95 -2.01 3.86 -15.27
C ALA A 95 -1.83 3.35 -16.70
N GLN A 96 -1.49 2.07 -16.84
CA GLN A 96 -1.29 1.48 -18.15
C GLN A 96 -2.61 1.67 -18.87
N ALA A 97 -2.61 2.56 -19.88
CA ALA A 97 -3.80 2.81 -20.67
C ALA A 97 -4.30 1.45 -21.13
N ALA A 98 -5.56 1.13 -20.81
CA ALA A 98 -6.19 -0.08 -21.30
C ALA A 98 -5.88 -0.16 -22.79
N HIS A 99 -5.14 -1.19 -23.21
CA HIS A 99 -4.87 -1.42 -24.62
C HIS A 99 -6.24 -1.45 -25.30
N PRO A 100 -6.55 -0.53 -26.24
CA PRO A 100 -7.70 -0.75 -27.10
C PRO A 100 -7.35 -2.01 -27.89
N LEU A 101 -8.13 -3.08 -27.66
CA LEU A 101 -8.11 -4.25 -28.51
C LEU A 101 -8.35 -3.78 -29.95
N LEU A 102 -7.31 -3.86 -30.77
CA LEU A 102 -7.40 -3.84 -32.23
C LEU A 102 -7.55 -5.29 -32.71
#